data_AF-A0A1R3J1Y1-F1
#
_entry.id   AF-A0A1R3J1Y1-F1
#
_cell.length_a   1.000
_cell.length_b   1.000
_cell.length_c   1.000
_cell.angle_alpha   90.00
_cell.angle_beta   90.00
_cell.angle_gamma   90.00
#
_symmetry.space_group_name_H-M   'P 1'
#
loop_
_entity.id
_entity.type
_entity.pdbx_description
1 polymer ?
#
loop_
_entity_poly.entity_id
_entity_poly.type
_entity_poly.pdbx_seq_one_letter_code
_entity_poly.pdbx_strand_id
1 'polypeptide(L)'
;MATKKSRRWLPDEDVALIAAMVDMRNVGKDAQTTTNILEEMVQETEGKAADQDAELESNNVVQEDVGLDEMDVSTTPSMLSKRRRKSGEFEPISADCIISAAKLMGDGIREARKDLGRSIGSEMVIQEKVQELDIILGEIDGLTEEERDIALSKIPDHPAQMLVFGSLPPHRKLAWVRRFLNSH
;
A
#
# COMPACT_ATOMS: atom_id res chain seq x y z
N MET A 1 -5.32 -28.16 -40.69
CA MET A 1 -5.00 -26.71 -40.57
C MET A 1 -6.13 -26.04 -39.81
N ALA A 2 -5.91 -25.55 -38.59
CA ALA A 2 -6.94 -24.90 -37.78
C ALA A 2 -6.85 -23.38 -37.95
N THR A 3 -7.88 -22.75 -38.52
CA THR A 3 -7.95 -21.31 -38.71
C THR A 3 -8.27 -20.62 -37.38
N LYS A 4 -7.37 -19.74 -36.89
CA LYS A 4 -7.61 -18.90 -35.71
C LYS A 4 -8.78 -17.96 -35.99
N LYS A 5 -9.91 -18.20 -35.33
CA LYS A 5 -11.06 -17.29 -35.33
C LYS A 5 -10.76 -16.15 -34.36
N SER A 6 -10.57 -14.94 -34.86
CA SER A 6 -10.39 -13.75 -34.01
C SER A 6 -11.68 -13.48 -33.25
N ARG A 7 -11.61 -13.44 -31.91
CA ARG A 7 -12.75 -13.04 -31.08
C ARG A 7 -13.02 -11.57 -31.30
N ARG A 8 -14.28 -11.24 -31.57
CA ARG A 8 -14.77 -9.86 -31.56
C ARG A 8 -15.20 -9.56 -30.13
N TRP A 9 -14.66 -8.49 -29.57
CA TRP A 9 -15.04 -7.99 -28.25
C TRP A 9 -16.51 -7.57 -28.27
N LEU A 10 -17.23 -7.89 -27.20
CA LEU A 10 -18.59 -7.41 -27.00
C LEU A 10 -18.54 -6.03 -26.32
N PRO A 11 -19.50 -5.12 -26.59
CA PRO A 11 -19.53 -3.80 -25.96
C PRO A 11 -19.47 -3.85 -24.42
N ASP A 12 -20.04 -4.89 -23.82
CA ASP A 12 -20.01 -5.09 -22.37
C ASP A 12 -18.60 -5.38 -21.83
N GLU A 13 -17.77 -6.07 -22.62
CA GLU A 13 -16.37 -6.35 -22.27
C GLU A 13 -15.51 -5.07 -22.38
N ASP A 14 -15.80 -4.21 -23.36
CA ASP A 14 -15.14 -2.91 -23.52
C ASP A 14 -15.48 -1.98 -22.35
N VAL A 15 -16.75 -1.95 -21.91
CA VAL A 15 -17.18 -1.18 -20.74
C VAL A 15 -16.51 -1.70 -19.47
N ALA A 16 -16.43 -3.02 -19.29
CA ALA A 16 -15.74 -3.63 -18.15
C ALA A 16 -14.23 -3.31 -18.14
N LEU A 17 -13.58 -3.32 -19.32
CA LEU A 17 -12.18 -2.96 -19.45
C LEU A 17 -11.93 -1.49 -19.11
N ILE A 18 -12.80 -0.59 -19.60
CA ILE A 18 -12.72 0.84 -19.31
C ILE A 18 -12.94 1.11 -17.82
N ALA A 19 -13.93 0.44 -17.20
CA ALA A 19 -14.18 0.55 -15.77
C ALA A 19 -12.96 0.12 -14.94
N ALA A 20 -12.34 -1.02 -15.28
CA ALA A 20 -11.14 -1.50 -14.61
C ALA A 20 -9.95 -0.53 -14.77
N MET A 21 -9.80 0.10 -15.94
CA MET A 21 -8.75 1.10 -16.17
C MET A 21 -8.97 2.40 -15.39
N VAL A 22 -10.22 2.82 -15.21
CA VAL A 22 -10.58 3.99 -14.38
C VAL A 22 -10.35 3.69 -12.90
N ASP A 23 -10.73 2.51 -12.43
CA ASP A 23 -10.58 2.07 -11.04
C ASP A 23 -9.10 2.01 -10.62
N MET A 24 -8.24 1.41 -11.44
CA MET A 24 -6.78 1.41 -11.22
C MET A 24 -6.17 2.82 -11.14
N ARG A 25 -6.76 3.80 -11.83
CA ARG A 25 -6.29 5.20 -11.78
C ARG A 25 -6.72 5.90 -10.49
N ASN A 26 -7.86 5.52 -9.93
CA ASN A 26 -8.40 6.11 -8.71
C ASN A 26 -7.70 5.55 -7.47
N VAL A 27 -7.39 4.25 -7.45
CA VAL A 27 -6.56 3.62 -6.40
C VAL A 27 -5.21 4.33 -6.23
N GLY A 28 -4.63 4.87 -7.30
CA GLY A 28 -3.39 5.66 -7.25
C GLY A 28 -3.54 7.11 -6.76
N LYS A 29 -4.77 7.65 -6.69
CA LYS A 29 -5.06 9.01 -6.20
C LYS A 29 -5.40 9.04 -4.71
N ASP A 30 -6.08 8.02 -4.21
CA ASP A 30 -6.48 7.93 -2.79
C ASP A 30 -5.29 7.62 -1.86
N ALA A 31 -4.13 7.25 -2.41
CA ALA A 31 -2.86 7.21 -1.66
C ALA A 31 -2.36 8.62 -1.25
N GLN A 32 -2.91 9.69 -1.83
CA GLN A 32 -2.60 11.08 -1.49
C GLN A 32 -3.81 11.74 -0.80
N THR A 33 -4.26 11.20 0.33
CA THR A 33 -5.15 11.93 1.26
C THR A 33 -4.70 11.67 2.70
N THR A 34 -3.54 12.21 3.04
CA THR A 34 -3.07 12.34 4.43
C THR A 34 -3.42 13.70 5.05
N THR A 35 -4.22 14.54 4.38
CA THR A 35 -4.50 15.91 4.84
C THR A 35 -5.88 16.12 5.45
N ASN A 36 -6.83 15.18 5.34
CA ASN A 36 -8.18 15.36 5.90
C ASN A 36 -8.40 14.78 7.31
N ILE A 37 -7.41 14.11 7.91
CA ILE A 37 -7.56 13.52 9.27
C ILE A 37 -7.13 14.51 10.37
N LEU A 38 -6.39 15.58 10.04
CA LEU A 38 -5.92 16.53 11.05
C LEU A 38 -6.97 17.61 11.43
N GLU A 39 -7.97 17.85 10.58
CA GLU A 39 -8.93 18.93 10.79
C GLU A 39 -10.07 18.57 11.78
N GLU A 40 -10.24 17.28 12.11
CA GLU A 40 -11.31 16.82 13.00
C GLU A 40 -10.99 16.97 14.50
N MET A 41 -9.71 17.16 14.88
CA MET A 41 -9.31 17.23 16.30
C MET A 41 -9.23 18.67 16.88
N VAL A 42 -9.54 19.72 16.13
CA VAL A 42 -9.36 21.12 16.58
C VAL A 42 -10.68 21.81 16.99
N GLN A 43 -11.82 21.11 16.99
CA GLN A 43 -13.11 21.72 17.40
C GLN A 43 -13.72 21.20 18.71
N GLU A 44 -13.01 20.36 19.47
CA GLU A 44 -13.51 19.86 20.77
C GLU A 44 -12.74 20.37 22.00
N THR A 45 -12.23 21.60 22.01
CA THR A 45 -11.86 22.23 23.30
C THR A 45 -11.97 23.76 23.22
N GLU A 46 -13.11 24.33 23.61
CA GLU A 46 -13.19 25.50 24.53
C GLU A 46 -14.63 26.05 24.66
N GLY A 47 -15.15 25.99 25.90
CA GLY A 47 -15.74 27.17 26.56
C GLY A 47 -17.08 27.76 26.09
N LYS A 48 -18.18 27.15 26.55
CA LYS A 48 -19.39 27.76 27.18
C LYS A 48 -19.66 29.29 27.07
N ALA A 49 -20.91 29.58 26.68
CA ALA A 49 -21.80 30.74 26.97
C ALA A 49 -21.88 31.91 25.96
N ALA A 50 -22.98 32.00 25.21
CA ALA A 50 -24.03 33.03 25.32
C ALA A 50 -24.98 33.03 24.10
N ASP A 51 -26.27 32.85 24.38
CA ASP A 51 -27.48 33.49 23.81
C ASP A 51 -27.70 33.68 22.29
N GLN A 52 -28.93 33.28 21.87
CA GLN A 52 -29.77 33.82 20.79
C GLN A 52 -29.22 33.66 19.34
N ASP A 53 -29.97 33.45 18.27
CA ASP A 53 -31.40 33.41 17.90
C ASP A 53 -31.39 33.05 16.40
N ALA A 54 -32.52 32.54 15.87
CA ALA A 54 -32.90 32.56 14.45
C ALA A 54 -32.02 31.78 13.43
N GLU A 55 -32.51 31.17 12.35
CA GLU A 55 -33.83 30.80 11.84
C GLU A 55 -33.55 30.03 10.51
N LEU A 56 -34.53 29.26 10.02
CA LEU A 56 -34.85 28.81 8.64
C LEU A 56 -33.73 28.49 7.61
N GLU A 57 -33.61 27.26 7.11
CA GLU A 57 -34.37 26.61 6.02
C GLU A 57 -34.32 27.28 4.63
N SER A 58 -34.39 26.39 3.61
CA SER A 58 -34.83 26.59 2.24
C SER A 58 -33.76 26.85 1.17
N ASN A 59 -33.37 25.78 0.47
CA ASN A 59 -33.06 25.86 -0.96
C ASN A 59 -34.02 24.96 -1.73
N ASN A 60 -35.16 25.54 -2.12
CA ASN A 60 -36.08 24.95 -3.07
C ASN A 60 -35.56 25.12 -4.50
N VAL A 61 -35.77 24.06 -5.28
CA VAL A 61 -35.71 23.93 -6.73
C VAL A 61 -36.49 25.04 -7.44
N VAL A 62 -35.97 25.56 -8.58
CA VAL A 62 -36.75 25.79 -9.83
C VAL A 62 -35.78 25.84 -11.03
N GLN A 63 -36.23 25.15 -12.09
CA GLN A 63 -35.68 24.99 -13.44
C GLN A 63 -36.06 26.14 -14.41
N GLU A 64 -35.58 26.02 -15.65
CA GLU A 64 -35.89 26.77 -16.88
C GLU A 64 -35.06 28.07 -17.05
N ASP A 65 -34.57 28.44 -18.23
CA ASP A 65 -35.08 28.22 -19.58
C ASP A 65 -33.98 28.44 -20.65
N VAL A 66 -34.30 28.00 -21.85
CA VAL A 66 -33.60 28.01 -23.14
C VAL A 66 -32.95 29.34 -23.57
N GLY A 67 -31.80 29.19 -24.23
CA GLY A 67 -31.19 30.23 -25.05
C GLY A 67 -30.34 29.60 -26.16
N LEU A 68 -30.98 29.25 -27.27
CA LEU A 68 -30.32 28.91 -28.52
C LEU A 68 -29.77 30.21 -29.12
N ASP A 69 -28.45 30.32 -29.29
CA ASP A 69 -27.88 31.26 -30.25
C ASP A 69 -26.88 30.55 -31.16
N GLU A 70 -27.07 30.79 -32.44
CA GLU A 70 -26.46 30.13 -33.58
C GLU A 70 -25.25 30.95 -34.05
N MET A 71 -24.30 30.26 -34.70
CA MET A 71 -23.35 30.81 -35.69
C MET A 71 -22.22 31.74 -35.21
N ASP A 72 -21.00 31.18 -35.18
CA ASP A 72 -19.97 31.59 -36.14
C ASP A 72 -18.93 30.47 -36.36
N VAL A 73 -18.86 29.93 -37.58
CA VAL A 73 -17.89 28.91 -38.01
C VAL A 73 -16.70 29.60 -38.68
N SER A 74 -15.91 30.32 -37.90
CA SER A 74 -14.61 30.78 -38.38
C SER A 74 -13.61 29.61 -38.40
N THR A 75 -13.53 29.02 -39.59
CA THR A 75 -12.53 28.04 -40.01
C THR A 75 -11.13 28.58 -39.77
N THR A 76 -10.48 28.13 -38.70
CA THR A 76 -9.03 28.21 -38.56
C THR A 76 -8.46 26.82 -38.91
N PRO A 77 -7.69 26.66 -40.00
CA PRO A 77 -6.96 25.43 -40.21
C PRO A 77 -5.83 25.38 -39.18
N SER A 78 -6.11 24.75 -38.04
CA SER A 78 -5.08 24.29 -37.12
C SER A 78 -4.16 23.36 -37.89
N MET A 79 -2.94 23.84 -38.14
CA MET A 79 -1.85 23.04 -38.70
C MET A 79 -1.56 21.90 -37.73
N LEU A 80 -2.29 20.80 -37.90
CA LEU A 80 -2.03 19.53 -37.24
C LEU A 80 -0.70 19.03 -37.77
N SER A 81 0.37 19.38 -37.07
CA SER A 81 1.70 18.88 -37.33
C SER A 81 1.68 17.37 -37.12
N LYS A 82 1.40 16.63 -38.20
CA LYS A 82 1.69 15.20 -38.32
C LYS A 82 3.19 15.04 -38.08
N ARG A 83 3.56 14.78 -36.82
CA ARG A 83 4.92 14.39 -36.46
C ARG A 83 5.19 13.05 -37.14
N ARG A 84 5.66 13.10 -38.39
CA ARG A 84 6.19 11.95 -39.12
C ARG A 84 7.35 11.42 -38.27
N ARG A 85 7.16 10.24 -37.68
CA ARG A 85 8.29 9.48 -37.13
C ARG A 85 9.21 9.21 -38.32
N LYS A 86 10.44 9.74 -38.25
CA LYS A 86 11.49 9.46 -39.22
C LYS A 86 11.74 7.96 -39.11
N SER A 87 11.39 7.19 -40.15
CA SER A 87 11.76 5.79 -40.25
C SER A 87 13.27 5.73 -40.46
N GLY A 88 14.02 5.86 -39.36
CA GLY A 88 15.35 5.29 -39.31
C GLY A 88 15.20 3.80 -39.57
N GLU A 89 16.14 3.25 -40.33
CA GLU A 89 16.31 1.81 -40.52
C GLU A 89 16.51 1.19 -39.13
N PHE A 90 15.41 0.74 -38.52
CA PHE A 90 15.44 0.01 -37.27
C PHE A 90 15.68 -1.45 -37.64
N GLU A 91 16.78 -2.02 -37.17
CA GLU A 91 16.88 -3.47 -37.11
C GLU A 91 15.67 -4.01 -36.33
N PRO A 92 14.93 -4.98 -36.88
CA PRO A 92 13.83 -5.60 -36.16
C PRO A 92 14.38 -6.26 -34.90
N ILE A 93 13.76 -6.01 -33.75
CA ILE A 93 14.13 -6.65 -32.49
C ILE A 93 14.10 -8.17 -32.71
N SER A 94 15.25 -8.82 -32.61
CA SER A 94 15.36 -10.27 -32.77
C SER A 94 14.52 -10.98 -31.71
N ALA A 95 13.83 -12.05 -32.10
CA ALA A 95 13.12 -12.92 -31.17
C ALA A 95 14.04 -13.45 -30.06
N ASP A 96 15.33 -13.67 -30.36
CA ASP A 96 16.33 -14.10 -29.39
C ASP A 96 16.59 -13.04 -28.33
N CYS A 97 16.53 -11.75 -28.69
CA CYS A 97 16.65 -10.64 -27.76
C CYS A 97 15.46 -10.63 -26.79
N ILE A 98 14.24 -10.82 -27.30
CA ILE A 98 13.00 -10.89 -26.49
C ILE A 98 13.04 -12.11 -25.56
N ILE A 99 13.43 -13.28 -26.06
CA ILE A 99 13.51 -14.52 -25.27
C ILE A 99 14.57 -14.38 -24.17
N SER A 100 15.73 -13.80 -24.49
CA SER A 100 16.80 -13.60 -23.51
C SER A 100 16.40 -12.60 -22.43
N ALA A 101 15.75 -11.49 -22.81
CA ALA A 101 15.21 -10.52 -21.86
C ALA A 101 14.13 -11.16 -20.96
N ALA A 102 13.23 -11.96 -21.53
CA ALA A 102 12.19 -12.66 -20.77
C ALA A 102 12.78 -13.69 -19.78
N LYS A 103 13.83 -14.42 -20.18
CA LYS A 103 14.56 -15.33 -19.28
C LYS A 103 15.23 -14.57 -18.15
N LEU A 104 15.95 -13.50 -18.45
CA LEU A 104 16.62 -12.67 -17.45
C LEU A 104 15.63 -12.10 -16.42
N MET A 105 14.48 -11.60 -16.89
CA MET A 105 13.39 -11.16 -16.02
C MET A 105 12.83 -12.30 -15.17
N GLY A 106 12.53 -13.45 -15.80
CA GLY A 106 11.97 -14.61 -15.10
C GLY A 106 12.91 -15.16 -14.02
N ASP A 107 14.22 -15.07 -14.25
CA ASP A 107 15.25 -15.43 -13.27
C ASP A 107 15.32 -14.42 -12.13
N GLY A 108 15.33 -13.12 -12.44
CA GLY A 108 15.30 -12.05 -11.44
C GLY A 108 14.06 -12.10 -10.54
N ILE A 109 12.88 -12.34 -11.11
CA ILE A 109 11.63 -12.51 -10.35
C ILE A 109 11.68 -13.75 -9.47
N ARG A 110 12.19 -14.88 -9.99
CA ARG A 110 12.27 -16.13 -9.24
C ARG A 110 13.23 -16.02 -8.07
N GLU A 111 14.34 -15.30 -8.22
CA GLU A 111 15.28 -15.08 -7.13
C GLU A 111 14.70 -14.12 -6.08
N ALA A 112 14.14 -12.99 -6.49
CA ALA A 112 13.46 -12.05 -5.58
C ALA A 112 12.33 -12.73 -4.78
N ARG A 113 11.60 -13.69 -5.40
CA ARG A 113 10.58 -14.48 -4.70
C ARG A 113 11.17 -15.34 -3.58
N LYS A 114 12.33 -15.97 -3.79
CA LYS A 114 12.98 -16.79 -2.75
C LYS A 114 13.44 -15.92 -1.59
N ASP A 115 14.05 -14.78 -1.89
CA ASP A 115 14.51 -13.81 -0.89
C ASP A 115 13.34 -13.27 -0.07
N LEU A 116 12.25 -12.88 -0.74
CA LEU A 116 11.02 -12.46 -0.08
C LEU A 116 10.41 -13.58 0.78
N GLY A 117 10.35 -14.81 0.25
CA GLY A 117 9.84 -15.96 1.00
C GLY A 117 10.64 -16.25 2.27
N ARG A 118 11.98 -16.12 2.21
CA ARG A 118 12.86 -16.24 3.38
C ARG A 118 12.68 -15.06 4.35
N SER A 119 12.59 -13.84 3.82
CA SER A 119 12.44 -12.61 4.60
C SER A 119 11.12 -12.59 5.37
N ILE A 120 10.00 -12.87 4.70
CA ILE A 120 8.68 -12.96 5.33
C ILE A 120 8.66 -14.09 6.37
N GLY A 121 9.26 -15.25 6.05
CA GLY A 121 9.35 -16.36 7.00
C GLY A 121 10.06 -15.98 8.29
N SER A 122 11.24 -15.35 8.20
CA SER A 122 11.99 -14.90 9.38
C SER A 122 11.30 -13.76 10.13
N GLU A 123 10.69 -12.81 9.42
CA GLU A 123 9.91 -11.69 10.01
C GLU A 123 8.70 -12.21 10.81
N MET A 124 7.95 -13.15 10.24
CA MET A 124 6.78 -13.76 10.89
C MET A 124 7.19 -14.52 12.16
N VAL A 125 8.35 -15.21 12.14
CA VAL A 125 8.92 -15.87 13.33
C VAL A 125 9.32 -14.85 14.41
N ILE A 126 9.90 -13.71 14.03
CA ILE A 126 10.26 -12.65 14.97
C ILE A 126 8.98 -12.07 15.60
N GLN A 127 7.97 -11.73 14.80
CA GLN A 127 6.71 -11.18 15.31
C GLN A 127 5.92 -12.17 16.18
N GLU A 128 5.87 -13.44 15.80
CA GLU A 128 5.29 -14.52 16.63
C GLU A 128 5.99 -14.58 17.99
N LYS A 129 7.33 -14.53 18.00
CA LYS A 129 8.09 -14.54 19.25
C LYS A 129 7.91 -13.29 20.10
N VAL A 130 7.63 -12.12 19.51
CA VAL A 130 7.22 -10.92 20.28
C VAL A 130 5.89 -11.17 20.99
N GLN A 131 4.91 -11.75 20.30
CA GLN A 131 3.58 -12.02 20.88
C GLN A 131 3.64 -13.05 22.01
N GLU A 132 4.49 -14.07 21.88
CA GLU A 132 4.68 -15.09 22.92
C GLU A 132 5.55 -14.60 24.10
N LEU A 133 6.26 -13.48 23.96
CA LEU A 133 7.27 -13.05 24.92
C LEU A 133 6.69 -12.81 26.32
N ASP A 134 5.53 -12.17 26.41
CA ASP A 134 4.83 -11.90 27.67
C ASP A 134 4.47 -13.18 28.42
N ILE A 135 3.89 -14.14 27.70
CA ILE A 135 3.54 -15.45 28.23
C ILE A 135 4.80 -16.15 28.76
N ILE A 136 5.85 -16.21 27.93
CA ILE A 136 7.09 -16.88 28.28
C ILE A 136 7.75 -16.23 29.50
N LEU A 137 7.80 -14.90 29.57
CA LEU A 137 8.42 -14.20 30.70
C LEU A 137 7.60 -14.37 31.98
N GLY A 138 6.27 -14.43 31.88
CA GLY A 138 5.38 -14.71 33.01
C GLY A 138 5.55 -16.11 33.60
N GLU A 139 5.99 -17.08 32.80
CA GLU A 139 6.28 -18.46 33.23
C GLU A 139 7.67 -18.63 33.87
N ILE A 140 8.53 -17.61 33.88
CA ILE A 140 9.88 -17.71 34.45
C ILE A 140 9.81 -17.57 35.97
N ASP A 141 9.99 -18.68 36.68
CA ASP A 141 10.13 -18.69 38.13
C ASP A 141 11.27 -17.77 38.62
N GLY A 142 10.95 -16.87 39.53
CA GLY A 142 11.91 -15.99 40.21
C GLY A 142 12.32 -14.73 39.45
N LEU A 143 11.66 -14.42 38.32
CA LEU A 143 11.74 -13.12 37.66
C LEU A 143 10.77 -12.15 38.38
N THR A 144 11.24 -10.94 38.75
CA THR A 144 10.34 -9.94 39.35
C THR A 144 9.45 -9.30 38.28
N GLU A 145 8.34 -8.68 38.71
CA GLU A 145 7.44 -7.96 37.81
C GLU A 145 8.16 -6.81 37.09
N GLU A 146 9.04 -6.09 37.80
CA GLU A 146 9.85 -5.03 37.21
C GLU A 146 10.88 -5.58 36.21
N GLU A 147 11.56 -6.69 36.53
CA GLU A 147 12.49 -7.34 35.59
C GLU A 147 11.73 -7.77 34.31
N ARG A 148 10.49 -8.26 34.45
CA ARG A 148 9.64 -8.65 33.33
C ARG A 148 9.25 -7.45 32.48
N ASP A 149 8.80 -6.35 33.06
CA ASP A 149 8.38 -5.16 32.32
C ASP A 149 9.56 -4.52 31.55
N ILE A 150 10.75 -4.49 32.17
CA ILE A 150 11.96 -4.02 31.50
C ILE A 150 12.38 -5.01 30.39
N ALA A 151 12.25 -6.31 30.60
CA ALA A 151 12.55 -7.30 29.58
C ALA A 151 11.59 -7.22 28.38
N LEU A 152 10.30 -7.00 28.65
CA LEU A 152 9.26 -6.82 27.63
C LEU A 152 9.51 -5.60 26.75
N SER A 153 10.02 -4.51 27.33
CA SER A 153 10.39 -3.33 26.54
C SER A 153 11.69 -3.54 25.76
N LYS A 154 12.72 -4.17 26.35
CA LYS A 154 14.05 -4.24 25.73
C LYS A 154 14.25 -5.40 24.75
N ILE A 155 13.71 -6.59 24.99
CA ILE A 155 13.98 -7.76 24.14
C ILE A 155 13.48 -7.58 22.69
N PRO A 156 12.29 -7.01 22.44
CA PRO A 156 11.80 -6.78 21.07
C PRO A 156 12.68 -5.85 20.24
N ASP A 157 13.34 -4.86 20.87
CA ASP A 157 14.29 -3.95 20.22
C ASP A 157 15.58 -4.65 19.76
N HIS A 158 15.78 -5.89 20.19
CA HIS A 158 16.95 -6.70 19.89
C HIS A 158 16.54 -8.04 19.22
N PRO A 159 16.16 -8.03 17.93
CA PRO A 159 15.57 -9.20 17.25
C PRO A 159 16.46 -10.45 17.28
N ALA A 160 17.78 -10.30 17.19
CA ALA A 160 18.71 -11.42 17.33
C ALA A 160 18.66 -12.04 18.74
N GLN A 161 18.56 -11.22 19.80
CA GLN A 161 18.48 -11.69 21.18
C GLN A 161 17.13 -12.33 21.47
N MET A 162 16.04 -11.84 20.87
CA MET A 162 14.73 -12.45 20.96
C MET A 162 14.70 -13.87 20.38
N LEU A 163 15.35 -14.09 19.24
CA LEU A 163 15.49 -15.44 18.65
C LEU A 163 16.32 -16.37 19.55
N VAL A 164 17.41 -15.86 20.13
CA VAL A 164 18.22 -16.60 21.11
C VAL A 164 17.38 -16.97 22.32
N PHE A 165 16.66 -16.00 22.91
CA PHE A 165 15.79 -16.19 24.07
C PHE A 165 14.71 -17.24 23.80
N GLY A 166 14.01 -17.15 22.66
CA GLY A 166 12.98 -18.10 22.26
C GLY A 166 13.48 -19.53 22.09
N SER A 167 14.78 -19.70 21.82
CA SER A 167 15.43 -21.00 21.65
C SER A 167 16.00 -21.59 22.96
N LEU A 168 16.01 -20.83 24.06
CA LEU A 168 16.57 -21.30 25.33
C LEU A 168 15.63 -22.28 26.05
N PRO A 169 16.18 -23.33 26.70
CA PRO A 169 15.38 -24.16 27.57
C PRO A 169 14.91 -23.37 28.81
N PRO A 170 13.75 -23.69 29.41
CA PRO A 170 13.12 -22.89 30.47
C PRO A 170 14.08 -22.54 31.63
N HIS A 171 14.83 -23.52 32.13
CA HIS A 171 15.77 -23.36 33.25
C HIS A 171 16.94 -22.39 32.97
N ARG A 172 17.22 -22.05 31.71
CA ARG A 172 18.27 -21.07 31.34
C ARG A 172 17.72 -19.67 31.10
N LYS A 173 16.40 -19.50 30.94
CA LYS A 173 15.78 -18.22 30.57
C LYS A 173 16.00 -17.15 31.65
N LEU A 174 15.79 -17.47 32.94
CA LEU A 174 16.01 -16.52 34.05
C LEU A 174 17.42 -15.93 34.05
N ALA A 175 18.44 -16.80 34.05
CA ALA A 175 19.84 -16.37 34.10
C ALA A 175 20.23 -15.56 32.86
N TRP A 176 19.65 -15.87 31.71
CA TRP A 176 19.86 -15.11 30.49
C TRP A 176 19.22 -13.73 30.56
N VAL A 177 17.96 -13.62 31.00
CA VAL A 177 17.24 -12.33 31.11
C VAL A 177 18.01 -11.39 32.03
N ARG A 178 18.45 -11.85 33.20
CA ARG A 178 19.25 -11.03 34.12
C ARG A 178 20.57 -10.55 33.53
N ARG A 179 21.25 -11.41 32.76
CA ARG A 179 22.48 -11.01 32.08
C ARG A 179 22.21 -9.97 31.00
N PHE A 180 21.15 -10.19 30.22
CA PHE A 180 20.71 -9.28 29.18
C PHE A 180 20.39 -7.90 29.76
N LEU A 181 19.56 -7.83 30.80
CA LEU A 181 19.17 -6.60 31.51
C LEU A 181 20.34 -5.87 32.19
N ASN A 182 21.39 -6.58 32.60
CA ASN A 182 22.58 -5.97 33.17
C ASN A 182 23.59 -5.48 32.11
N SER A 183 23.43 -5.92 30.85
CA SER A 183 24.32 -5.58 29.73
C SER A 183 23.80 -4.49 28.81
N HIS A 184 22.50 -4.19 28.90
CA HIS A 184 21.74 -3.26 28.05
C HIS A 184 20.80 -2.44 28.92
#